data_AF-A0A6V7I1L7-F1
#
_entry.id   AF-A0A6V7I1L7-F1
#
_cell.length_a   1.000
_cell.length_b   1.000
_cell.length_c   1.000
_cell.angle_alpha   90.00
_cell.angle_beta   90.00
_cell.angle_gamma   90.00
#
_symmetry.space_group_name_H-M   'P 1'
#
loop_
_entity.id
_entity.type
_entity.pdbx_description
1 polymer ?
#
loop_
_entity_poly.entity_id
_entity_poly.type
_entity_poly.pdbx_seq_one_letter_code
_entity_poly.pdbx_strand_id
1 'polypeptide(L)'
;ASTWPAGKVLGGSSRLNIMAYVEGHPEDYEDWLPDYKTERAFKPNNLKWCSALGGALLAGASELSATNEYKNRLSGFTKVPVTMVDGERWSTDKLLTKERLKRGLDVITHARVDR
;
A
#
# COMPACT_ATOMS: atom_id res chain seq x y z
N ALA A 1 26.09 -3.54 8.96
CA ALA A 1 24.91 -3.23 8.12
C ALA A 1 23.67 -3.58 8.92
N SER A 2 22.60 -2.77 8.87
CA SER A 2 21.35 -3.09 9.58
C SER A 2 20.71 -4.35 8.97
N THR A 3 20.17 -5.23 9.81
CA THR A 3 19.37 -6.39 9.39
C THR A 3 17.97 -6.00 8.93
N TRP A 4 17.59 -4.73 9.11
CA TRP A 4 16.30 -4.17 8.70
C TRP A 4 16.48 -3.47 7.35
N PRO A 5 16.11 -4.11 6.22
CA PRO A 5 16.28 -3.52 4.90
C PRO A 5 15.33 -2.33 4.74
N ALA A 6 15.82 -1.26 4.11
CA ALA A 6 15.04 -0.08 3.77
C ALA A 6 15.36 0.38 2.34
N GLY A 7 14.39 1.02 1.69
CA GLY A 7 14.58 1.51 0.32
C GLY A 7 15.62 2.62 0.24
N LYS A 8 16.74 2.35 -0.43
CA LYS A 8 17.79 3.32 -0.74
C LYS A 8 17.77 3.71 -2.22
N VAL A 9 16.67 4.34 -2.63
CA VAL A 9 16.40 4.80 -4.00
C VAL A 9 15.49 6.03 -3.93
N LEU A 10 15.51 6.89 -4.96
CA LEU A 10 14.51 7.97 -5.07
C LEU A 10 13.10 7.37 -5.09
N GLY A 11 12.19 7.89 -4.27
CA GLY A 11 10.88 7.27 -3.98
C GLY A 11 10.88 6.31 -2.79
N GLY A 12 12.06 6.01 -2.23
CA GLY A 12 12.24 5.21 -1.03
C GLY A 12 11.66 3.80 -1.15
N SER A 13 11.04 3.32 -0.07
CA SER A 13 10.45 1.99 -0.02
C SER A 13 9.24 1.83 -0.96
N SER A 14 8.59 2.91 -1.42
CA SER A 14 7.45 2.80 -2.36
C SER A 14 7.86 2.17 -3.71
N ARG A 15 9.13 2.32 -4.10
CA ARG A 15 9.71 1.69 -5.29
C ARG A 15 9.99 0.19 -5.14
N LEU A 16 10.04 -0.31 -3.91
CA LEU A 16 10.49 -1.68 -3.59
C LEU A 16 9.45 -2.51 -2.81
N ASN A 17 8.39 -1.88 -2.29
CA ASN A 17 7.36 -2.57 -1.50
C ASN A 17 6.60 -3.62 -2.33
N ILE A 18 5.76 -4.43 -1.66
CA ILE A 18 4.91 -5.44 -2.31
C ILE A 18 3.67 -4.86 -3.01
N MET A 19 3.54 -3.53 -3.09
CA MET A 19 2.43 -2.79 -3.71
C MET A 19 1.04 -3.01 -3.08
N ALA A 20 0.97 -3.72 -1.96
CA ALA A 20 -0.25 -3.88 -1.18
C ALA A 20 -0.73 -2.53 -0.65
N TYR A 21 -2.00 -2.21 -0.90
CA TYR A 21 -2.69 -1.08 -0.30
C TYR A 21 -3.53 -1.57 0.88
N VAL A 22 -3.13 -1.16 2.08
CA VAL A 22 -3.82 -1.49 3.33
C VAL A 22 -3.90 -0.22 4.17
N GLU A 23 -5.10 0.13 4.60
CA GLU A 23 -5.36 1.23 5.54
C GLU A 23 -5.41 0.66 6.96
N GLY A 24 -5.04 1.47 7.96
CA GLY A 24 -5.23 1.12 9.37
C GLY A 24 -6.71 1.11 9.75
N HIS A 25 -7.01 0.60 10.94
CA HIS A 25 -8.36 0.71 11.52
C HIS A 25 -8.62 2.18 11.89
N PRO A 26 -9.85 2.72 11.76
CA PRO A 26 -10.14 4.10 12.14
C PRO A 26 -9.74 4.45 13.58
N GLU A 27 -9.90 3.51 14.51
CA GLU A 27 -9.51 3.67 15.92
C GLU A 27 -7.98 3.83 16.11
N ASP A 28 -7.16 3.33 15.18
CA ASP A 28 -5.70 3.54 15.22
C ASP A 28 -5.31 5.03 15.11
N TYR A 29 -6.23 5.86 14.60
CA TYR A 29 -6.01 7.29 14.35
C TYR A 29 -6.73 8.20 15.34
N GLU A 30 -7.70 7.70 16.11
CA GLU A 30 -8.60 8.51 16.95
C GLU A 30 -7.82 9.35 17.97
N ASP A 31 -6.85 8.73 18.66
CA ASP A 31 -6.01 9.40 19.66
C ASP A 31 -5.11 10.50 19.07
N TRP A 32 -4.67 10.32 17.82
CA TRP A 32 -3.70 11.23 17.18
C TRP A 32 -4.38 12.34 16.40
N LEU A 33 -5.56 12.06 15.84
CA LEU A 33 -6.30 12.97 14.99
C LEU A 33 -7.81 12.81 15.21
N PRO A 34 -8.37 13.42 16.27
CA PRO A 34 -9.78 13.26 16.64
C PRO A 34 -10.77 13.68 15.54
N ASP A 35 -10.37 14.62 14.68
CA ASP A 35 -11.17 15.11 13.56
C ASP A 35 -10.90 14.37 12.24
N TYR A 36 -10.29 13.17 12.29
CA TYR A 36 -9.96 12.41 11.09
C TYR A 36 -11.22 12.03 10.30
N LYS A 37 -11.31 12.54 9.07
CA LYS A 37 -12.36 12.16 8.11
C LYS A 37 -11.85 11.03 7.22
N THR A 38 -12.66 9.99 7.06
CA THR A 38 -12.38 8.83 6.22
C THR A 38 -12.55 9.08 4.71
N GLU A 39 -12.59 10.34 4.28
CA GLU A 39 -12.71 10.66 2.86
C GLU A 39 -11.43 10.23 2.11
N ARG A 40 -11.59 9.21 1.27
CA ARG A 40 -10.49 8.66 0.49
C ARG A 40 -10.06 9.61 -0.62
N ALA A 41 -8.90 10.23 -0.44
CA ALA A 41 -8.21 10.97 -1.49
C ALA A 41 -7.69 10.06 -2.63
N PHE A 42 -7.50 8.77 -2.38
CA PHE A 42 -6.96 7.80 -3.33
C PHE A 42 -7.84 6.55 -3.40
N LYS A 43 -8.14 6.09 -4.62
CA LYS A 43 -8.84 4.82 -4.86
C LYS A 43 -7.84 3.82 -5.44
N PRO A 44 -7.46 2.77 -4.70
CA PRO A 44 -6.52 1.77 -5.20
C PRO A 44 -7.15 0.93 -6.31
N ASN A 45 -6.30 0.36 -7.15
CA ASN A 45 -6.75 -0.54 -8.21
C ASN A 45 -6.90 -1.97 -7.67
N ASN A 46 -7.86 -2.71 -8.20
CA ASN A 46 -7.96 -4.14 -7.93
C ASN A 46 -6.92 -4.90 -8.73
N LEU A 47 -6.39 -5.98 -8.15
CA LEU A 47 -5.40 -6.82 -8.81
C LEU A 47 -6.01 -7.52 -10.03
N LYS A 48 -5.54 -7.17 -11.23
CA LYS A 48 -6.04 -7.73 -12.50
C LYS A 48 -5.71 -9.21 -12.65
N TRP A 49 -4.51 -9.61 -12.24
CA TRP A 49 -4.02 -10.98 -12.38
C TRP A 49 -3.84 -11.61 -11.02
N CYS A 50 -4.60 -12.67 -10.75
CA CYS A 50 -4.53 -13.42 -9.50
C CYS A 50 -4.17 -14.87 -9.80
N SER A 51 -3.35 -15.48 -8.96
CA SER A 51 -3.11 -16.92 -9.03
C SER A 51 -4.36 -17.70 -8.65
N ALA A 52 -4.48 -18.94 -9.14
CA ALA A 52 -5.53 -19.86 -8.72
C ALA A 52 -5.50 -20.09 -7.19
N LEU A 53 -4.30 -20.10 -6.60
CA LEU A 53 -4.10 -20.20 -5.15
C LEU A 53 -4.81 -19.07 -4.38
N GLY A 54 -4.72 -17.83 -4.85
CA GLY A 54 -5.40 -16.70 -4.20
C GLY A 54 -6.93 -16.86 -4.18
N GLY A 55 -7.51 -17.44 -5.24
CA GLY A 55 -8.93 -17.79 -5.27
C GLY A 55 -9.27 -18.92 -4.30
N ALA A 56 -8.47 -19.99 -4.28
CA ALA A 56 -8.67 -21.13 -3.39
C ALA A 56 -8.58 -20.74 -1.90
N LEU A 57 -7.64 -19.87 -1.53
CA LEU A 57 -7.52 -19.36 -0.16
C LEU A 57 -8.75 -18.56 0.28
N LEU A 58 -9.31 -17.74 -0.61
CA LEU A 58 -10.53 -16.97 -0.32
C LEU A 58 -11.76 -17.87 -0.18
N ALA A 59 -11.88 -18.90 -1.04
CA ALA A 59 -12.93 -19.89 -0.91
C ALA A 59 -12.85 -20.63 0.43
N GLY A 60 -11.66 -21.12 0.81
CA GLY A 60 -11.45 -21.76 2.10
C GLY A 60 -11.71 -20.83 3.29
N ALA A 61 -11.30 -19.57 3.22
CA ALA A 61 -11.60 -18.58 4.26
C ALA A 61 -13.11 -18.35 4.40
N SER A 62 -13.84 -18.30 3.27
CA SER A 62 -15.30 -18.20 3.27
C SER A 62 -15.97 -19.42 3.89
N GLU A 63 -15.53 -20.64 3.55
CA GLU A 63 -16.03 -21.88 4.14
C GLU A 63 -15.80 -21.93 5.66
N LEU A 64 -14.59 -21.58 6.11
CA LEU A 64 -14.26 -21.54 7.53
C LEU A 64 -15.06 -20.47 8.28
N SER A 65 -15.30 -19.31 7.66
CA SER A 65 -16.11 -18.24 8.27
C SER A 65 -17.54 -18.64 8.60
N ALA A 66 -18.08 -19.68 7.92
CA ALA A 66 -19.41 -20.22 8.19
C ALA A 66 -19.44 -21.16 9.41
N THR A 67 -18.28 -21.64 9.86
CA THR A 67 -18.18 -22.50 11.04
C THR A 67 -18.25 -21.67 12.33
N ASN A 68 -18.78 -22.26 13.40
CA ASN A 68 -18.88 -21.57 14.69
C ASN A 68 -17.52 -21.21 15.31
N GLU A 69 -16.46 -21.93 14.97
CA GLU A 69 -15.11 -21.72 15.51
C GLU A 69 -14.46 -20.42 14.98
N TYR A 70 -14.71 -20.08 13.71
CA TYR A 70 -14.10 -18.93 13.03
C TYR A 70 -15.10 -17.82 12.67
N LYS A 71 -16.33 -17.93 13.18
CA LYS A 71 -17.38 -16.93 13.00
C LYS A 71 -16.86 -15.54 13.41
N ASN A 72 -17.05 -14.55 12.54
CA ASN A 72 -16.57 -13.16 12.70
C ASN A 72 -15.05 -12.94 12.74
N ARG A 73 -14.21 -13.98 12.57
CA ARG A 73 -12.73 -13.83 12.54
C ARG A 73 -12.17 -13.75 11.12
N LEU A 74 -12.86 -14.38 10.18
CA LEU A 74 -12.47 -14.45 8.77
C LEU A 74 -13.41 -13.66 7.85
N SER A 75 -14.36 -12.91 8.43
CA SER A 75 -15.22 -12.01 7.68
C SER A 75 -14.41 -10.83 7.14
N GLY A 76 -14.53 -10.57 5.83
CA GLY A 76 -13.86 -9.44 5.18
C GLY A 76 -12.52 -9.75 4.51
N PHE A 77 -12.08 -11.03 4.52
CA PHE A 77 -10.94 -11.45 3.70
C PHE A 77 -11.25 -11.17 2.23
N THR A 78 -10.35 -10.43 1.58
CA THR A 78 -10.49 -10.02 0.19
C THR A 78 -9.13 -10.03 -0.49
N LYS A 79 -9.14 -9.94 -1.82
CA LYS A 79 -7.92 -9.68 -2.58
C LYS A 79 -7.45 -8.27 -2.25
N VAL A 80 -6.18 -8.16 -1.85
CA VAL A 80 -5.59 -6.88 -1.46
C VAL A 80 -5.56 -5.95 -2.68
N PRO A 81 -6.16 -4.75 -2.59
CA PRO A 81 -5.99 -3.73 -3.61
C PRO A 81 -4.52 -3.32 -3.74
N VAL A 82 -4.14 -2.79 -4.89
CA VAL A 82 -2.74 -2.50 -5.19
C VAL A 82 -2.50 -1.05 -5.57
N THR A 83 -1.31 -0.56 -5.20
CA THR A 83 -0.74 0.70 -5.68
C THR A 83 -0.09 0.50 -7.06
N MET A 84 -0.90 0.22 -8.06
CA MET A 84 -0.50 0.04 -9.47
C MET A 84 -1.40 0.85 -10.40
N VAL A 85 -0.89 1.23 -11.57
CA VAL A 85 -1.66 1.83 -12.66
C VAL A 85 -1.26 1.10 -13.95
N ASP A 86 -2.22 0.52 -14.66
CA ASP A 86 -2.01 -0.23 -15.91
C ASP A 86 -0.92 -1.33 -15.84
N GLY A 87 -0.84 -2.01 -14.69
CA GLY A 87 0.15 -3.06 -14.44
C GLY A 87 1.55 -2.52 -14.09
N GLU A 88 1.76 -1.21 -14.16
CA GLU A 88 2.97 -0.56 -13.69
C GLU A 88 2.84 -0.20 -12.19
N ARG A 89 3.95 -0.32 -11.46
CA ARG A 89 4.04 0.15 -10.08
C ARG A 89 3.71 1.64 -9.99
N TRP A 90 2.87 2.01 -9.03
CA TRP A 90 2.72 3.40 -8.59
C TRP A 90 3.65 3.65 -7.39
N SER A 91 4.54 4.64 -7.51
CA SER A 91 5.55 4.98 -6.50
C SER A 91 5.65 6.49 -6.35
N THR A 92 6.13 6.96 -5.21
CA THR A 92 6.04 8.38 -4.85
C THR A 92 6.92 9.28 -5.73
N ASP A 93 8.02 8.77 -6.27
CA ASP A 93 8.88 9.50 -7.19
C ASP A 93 8.19 9.80 -8.53
N LYS A 94 7.11 9.09 -8.89
CA LYS A 94 6.28 9.44 -10.06
C LYS A 94 5.61 10.80 -9.93
N LEU A 95 5.53 11.36 -8.72
CA LEU A 95 5.08 12.73 -8.50
C LEU A 95 6.10 13.77 -8.99
N LEU A 96 7.35 13.39 -9.25
CA LEU A 96 8.40 14.28 -9.75
C LEU A 96 8.31 14.42 -11.28
N THR A 97 7.16 14.89 -11.78
CA THR A 97 6.96 15.10 -13.21
C THR A 97 7.82 16.25 -13.74
N LYS A 98 8.11 16.27 -15.04
CA LYS A 98 8.91 17.33 -15.67
C LYS A 98 8.32 18.72 -15.42
N GLU A 99 7.00 18.84 -15.40
CA GLU A 99 6.26 20.07 -15.15
C GLU A 99 6.49 20.57 -13.72
N ARG A 100 6.52 19.66 -12.74
CA ARG A 100 6.79 19.98 -11.34
C ARG A 100 8.24 20.37 -11.11
N LEU A 101 9.17 19.66 -11.74
CA LEU A 101 10.61 19.97 -11.66
C LEU A 101 10.94 21.36 -12.23
N LYS A 102 10.28 21.76 -13.32
CA LYS A 102 10.45 23.09 -13.93
C LYS A 102 10.02 24.27 -13.06
N ARG A 103 9.35 24.05 -11.93
CA ARG A 103 8.84 25.10 -11.02
C ARG A 103 9.83 25.46 -9.91
N GLY A 104 11.13 25.28 -10.14
CA GLY A 104 12.19 25.58 -9.17
C GLY A 104 12.37 24.48 -8.11
N LEU A 105 12.09 23.23 -8.46
CA LEU A 105 12.35 22.08 -7.59
C LEU A 105 13.60 21.35 -8.08
N ASP A 106 14.69 21.50 -7.33
CA ASP A 106 15.93 20.75 -7.57
C ASP A 106 15.90 19.39 -6.87
N VAL A 107 16.22 18.33 -7.61
CA VAL A 107 16.31 16.96 -7.09
C VAL A 107 17.74 16.47 -7.23
N ILE A 108 18.45 16.38 -6.10
CA ILE A 108 19.82 15.88 -6.03
C ILE A 108 19.78 14.41 -5.62
N THR A 109 20.27 13.52 -6.49
CA THR A 109 20.38 12.08 -6.22
C THR A 109 21.80 11.70 -5.81
N HIS A 110 21.98 10.51 -5.24
CA HIS A 110 23.27 10.01 -4.73
C HIS A 110 23.91 10.85 -3.61
N ALA A 111 23.16 11.80 -3.03
CA ALA A 111 23.57 12.56 -1.85
C ALA A 111 23.11 11.85 -0.57
N ARG A 112 23.96 11.88 0.46
CA ARG A 112 23.64 11.43 1.82
C ARG A 112 23.62 12.66 2.73
N VAL A 113 22.52 12.88 3.44
CA VAL A 113 22.44 13.92 4.47
C VAL A 113 23.20 13.43 5.70
N ASP A 114 24.13 14.25 6.18
CA ASP A 114 24.91 13.94 7.38
C ASP A 114 24.43 14.70 8.61
N ARG A 115 23.96 15.94 8.44
CA ARG A 115 23.48 16.85 9.50
C ARG A 115 22.50 17.85 8.92
#